data_AF-A0A662DBU4-F1
#
_entry.id   AF-A0A662DBU4-F1
#
_cell.length_a   1.000
_cell.length_b   1.000
_cell.length_c   1.000
_cell.angle_alpha   90.00
_cell.angle_beta   90.00
_cell.angle_gamma   90.00
#
_symmetry.space_group_name_H-M   'P 1'
#
loop_
_entity.id
_entity.type
_entity.pdbx_description
1 polymer ?
#
loop_
_entity_poly.entity_id
_entity_poly.type
_entity_poly.pdbx_seq_one_letter_code
_entity_poly.pdbx_strand_id
1 'polypeptide(L)'
;MTAIFGIPLLIGLLLMILWIASTAVAATVEGWESVDPEQRYGRTGRFVLVAFIGFGMAGISTLYAGAHQLLAIGAGIAGAIGLGIVSTWLGPDSEA
;
A
#
# COMPACT_ATOMS: atom_id res chain seq x y z
N MET A 1 -13.16 14.61 8.63
CA MET A 1 -13.49 13.17 8.56
C MET A 1 -12.85 12.47 7.39
N THR A 2 -12.86 13.07 6.19
CA THR A 2 -12.02 12.65 5.04
C THR A 2 -10.57 12.42 5.43
N ALA A 3 -10.02 13.21 6.37
CA ALA A 3 -8.67 13.02 6.91
C ALA A 3 -8.39 11.62 7.49
N ILE A 4 -9.39 10.92 8.06
CA ILE A 4 -9.20 9.56 8.61
C ILE A 4 -8.81 8.56 7.52
N PHE A 5 -9.30 8.74 6.30
CA PHE A 5 -8.98 7.88 5.17
C PHE A 5 -7.90 8.51 4.27
N GLY A 6 -7.90 9.84 4.14
CA GLY A 6 -6.96 10.60 3.33
C GLY A 6 -5.53 10.61 3.88
N ILE A 7 -5.33 10.65 5.20
CA ILE A 7 -3.98 10.58 5.79
C ILE A 7 -3.36 9.21 5.52
N PRO A 8 -4.03 8.06 5.82
CA PRO A 8 -3.57 6.74 5.39
C PRO A 8 -3.27 6.64 3.90
N LEU A 9 -4.15 7.17 3.05
CA LEU A 9 -3.96 7.16 1.60
C LEU A 9 -2.67 7.90 1.20
N LEU A 10 -2.49 9.11 1.73
CA LEU A 10 -1.33 9.93 1.42
C LEU A 10 -0.04 9.26 1.89
N ILE A 11 -0.04 8.69 3.10
CA ILE A 11 1.10 7.92 3.62
C ILE A 11 1.39 6.73 2.72
N GLY A 12 0.38 5.95 2.33
CA GLY A 12 0.53 4.81 1.43
C GLY A 12 1.12 5.21 0.07
N LEU A 13 0.64 6.31 -0.51
CA LEU A 13 1.17 6.85 -1.78
C LEU A 13 2.62 7.32 -1.64
N LEU A 14 2.97 8.04 -0.57
CA LEU A 14 4.34 8.49 -0.33
C LEU A 14 5.29 7.31 -0.11
N LEU A 15 4.86 6.29 0.65
CA LEU A 15 5.61 5.06 0.83
C LEU A 15 5.78 4.30 -0.48
N MET A 16 4.76 4.29 -1.35
CA MET A 16 4.85 3.68 -2.68
C MET A 16 5.88 4.39 -3.57
N ILE A 17 5.86 5.72 -3.60
CA ILE A 17 6.85 6.49 -4.35
C ILE A 17 8.24 6.22 -3.80
N LEU A 18 8.41 6.22 -2.48
CA LEU A 18 9.69 5.91 -1.85
C LEU A 18 10.16 4.49 -2.16
N TRP A 19 9.25 3.51 -2.15
CA TRP A 19 9.53 2.12 -2.49
C TRP A 19 10.03 1.99 -3.93
N ILE A 20 9.34 2.62 -4.88
CA ILE A 20 9.74 2.62 -6.29
C ILE A 20 11.10 3.31 -6.47
N ALA A 21 11.29 4.47 -5.85
CA ALA A 21 12.54 5.22 -5.94
C ALA A 21 13.73 4.43 -5.38
N SER A 22 13.56 3.80 -4.22
CA SER A 22 14.61 2.99 -3.60
C SER A 22 14.91 1.72 -4.38
N THR A 23 13.90 1.04 -4.93
CA THR A 23 14.09 -0.09 -5.84
C THR A 23 14.87 0.33 -7.09
N ALA A 24 14.53 1.48 -7.68
CA ALA A 24 15.22 2.01 -8.86
C ALA A 24 16.69 2.36 -8.57
N VAL A 25 16.98 2.97 -7.42
CA VAL A 25 18.35 3.26 -6.98
C VAL A 25 19.14 1.97 -6.77
N ALA A 26 18.56 0.98 -6.07
CA ALA A 26 19.21 -0.30 -5.85
C ALA A 26 19.53 -1.04 -7.16
N ALA A 27 18.68 -0.91 -8.18
CA ALA A 27 18.90 -1.52 -9.49
C ALA A 27 19.92 -0.79 -10.38
N THR A 28 20.22 0.49 -10.11
CA THR A 28 21.05 1.34 -10.99
C THR A 28 22.41 1.70 -10.41
N VAL A 29 22.56 1.67 -9.08
CA VAL A 29 23.79 2.03 -8.40
C VAL A 29 24.46 0.79 -7.83
N GLU A 30 25.61 0.44 -8.38
CA GLU A 30 26.41 -0.70 -7.96
C GLU A 30 26.79 -0.56 -6.46
N GLY A 31 26.59 -1.63 -5.68
CA GLY A 31 26.84 -1.66 -4.23
C GLY A 31 25.71 -1.11 -3.34
N TRP A 32 24.59 -0.66 -3.91
CA TRP A 32 23.43 -0.14 -3.15
C TRP A 32 22.26 -1.12 -3.05
N GLU A 33 22.48 -2.40 -3.36
CA GLU A 33 21.50 -3.49 -3.30
C GLU A 33 20.79 -3.57 -1.94
N SER A 34 21.52 -3.28 -0.85
CA SER A 34 20.98 -3.31 0.51
C SER A 34 19.88 -2.29 0.78
N VAL A 35 19.69 -1.29 -0.11
CA VAL A 35 18.64 -0.26 0.00
C VAL A 35 17.33 -0.73 -0.62
N ASP A 36 17.33 -1.86 -1.35
CA ASP A 36 16.13 -2.42 -1.96
C ASP A 36 15.08 -2.76 -0.88
N PRO A 37 13.93 -2.06 -0.86
CA PRO A 37 12.86 -2.33 0.08
C PRO A 37 12.25 -3.71 -0.13
N GLU A 38 12.33 -4.27 -1.33
CA GLU A 38 11.87 -5.62 -1.63
C GLU A 38 12.71 -6.67 -0.89
N GLN A 39 14.04 -6.51 -0.86
CA GLN A 39 14.90 -7.39 -0.06
C GLN A 39 14.69 -7.22 1.45
N ARG A 40 14.48 -5.97 1.90
CA ARG A 40 14.35 -5.69 3.35
C ARG A 40 13.01 -6.08 3.95
N TYR A 41 11.92 -5.80 3.25
CA TYR A 41 10.56 -5.92 3.78
C TYR A 41 9.68 -6.89 2.99
N GLY A 42 10.04 -7.16 1.74
CA GLY A 42 9.40 -8.11 0.84
C GLY A 42 7.88 -8.08 0.88
N ARG A 43 7.28 -9.26 1.02
CA ARG A 43 5.82 -9.45 1.03
C ARG A 43 5.12 -8.66 2.13
N THR A 44 5.68 -8.60 3.34
CA THR A 44 5.06 -7.89 4.47
C THR A 44 5.03 -6.38 4.21
N GLY A 45 6.11 -5.81 3.70
CA GLY A 45 6.17 -4.39 3.37
C GLY A 45 5.18 -4.01 2.26
N ARG A 46 5.08 -4.84 1.21
CA ARG A 46 4.06 -4.68 0.16
C ARG A 46 2.65 -4.70 0.73
N PHE A 47 2.33 -5.69 1.57
CA PHE A 47 1.01 -5.82 2.18
C PHE A 47 0.63 -4.57 2.96
N VAL A 48 1.53 -4.07 3.81
CA VAL A 48 1.27 -2.89 4.64
C VAL A 48 1.02 -1.67 3.75
N LEU A 49 1.89 -1.45 2.76
CA LEU A 49 1.78 -0.32 1.83
C LEU A 49 0.45 -0.34 1.08
N VAL A 50 0.06 -1.48 0.48
CA VAL A 50 -1.20 -1.54 -0.27
C VAL A 50 -2.41 -1.51 0.64
N ALA A 51 -2.30 -1.97 1.90
CA ALA A 51 -3.39 -1.89 2.86
C ALA A 51 -3.70 -0.43 3.21
N PHE A 52 -2.68 0.42 3.37
CA PHE A 52 -2.86 1.87 3.57
C PHE A 52 -3.56 2.53 2.38
N ILE A 53 -3.14 2.20 1.16
CA ILE A 53 -3.76 2.70 -0.07
C ILE A 53 -5.21 2.22 -0.17
N GLY A 54 -5.46 0.92 0.04
CA GLY A 54 -6.78 0.31 -0.06
C GLY A 54 -7.76 0.85 0.95
N PHE A 55 -7.32 1.00 2.22
CA PHE A 55 -8.10 1.63 3.28
C PHE A 55 -8.51 3.04 2.91
N GLY A 56 -7.54 3.84 2.49
CA GLY A 56 -7.75 5.24 2.20
C GLY A 56 -8.63 5.46 0.97
N MET A 57 -8.36 4.75 -0.13
CA MET A 57 -9.16 4.82 -1.36
C MET A 57 -10.59 4.37 -1.12
N ALA A 58 -10.81 3.17 -0.59
CA ALA A 58 -12.16 2.63 -0.43
C ALA A 58 -13.00 3.46 0.56
N GLY A 59 -12.38 3.93 1.65
CA GLY A 59 -13.03 4.81 2.62
C GLY A 59 -13.42 6.16 2.02
N ILE A 60 -12.52 6.82 1.28
CA ILE A 60 -12.82 8.11 0.61
C ILE A 60 -13.89 7.92 -0.47
N SER A 61 -13.78 6.89 -1.31
CA SER A 61 -14.76 6.61 -2.36
C SER A 61 -16.16 6.41 -1.80
N THR A 62 -16.27 5.69 -0.67
CA THR A 62 -17.56 5.42 -0.02
C THR A 62 -18.15 6.69 0.60
N LEU A 63 -17.33 7.55 1.22
CA LEU A 63 -17.77 8.86 1.71
C LEU A 63 -18.22 9.78 0.56
N TYR A 64 -17.50 9.79 -0.56
CA TYR A 64 -17.86 10.58 -1.74
C TYR A 64 -19.18 10.13 -2.37
N ALA A 65 -19.51 8.84 -2.25
CA ALA A 65 -20.80 8.30 -2.68
C ALA A 65 -21.97 8.71 -1.75
N GLY A 66 -21.73 9.50 -0.70
CA GLY A 66 -22.75 9.94 0.26
C GLY A 66 -23.15 8.87 1.27
N ALA A 67 -22.40 7.77 1.39
CA ALA A 67 -22.72 6.69 2.31
C ALA A 67 -22.44 7.07 3.78
N HIS A 68 -23.13 6.38 4.69
CA HIS A 68 -22.96 6.57 6.13
C HIS A 68 -21.54 6.19 6.59
N GLN A 69 -21.06 6.85 7.64
CA GLN A 69 -19.69 6.71 8.14
C GLN A 69 -19.28 5.26 8.46
N LEU A 70 -20.17 4.46 9.06
CA LEU A 70 -19.90 3.06 9.37
C LEU A 70 -19.63 2.23 8.10
N LEU A 71 -20.34 2.54 7.00
CA LEU A 71 -20.10 1.88 5.72
C LEU A 71 -18.76 2.29 5.13
N ALA A 72 -18.34 3.55 5.29
CA ALA A 72 -17.01 3.99 4.85
C ALA A 72 -15.88 3.32 5.63
N ILE A 73 -16.04 3.10 6.94
CA ILE A 73 -15.06 2.34 7.74
C ILE A 73 -15.03 0.89 7.27
N GLY A 74 -16.18 0.26 7.10
CA GLY A 74 -16.29 -1.12 6.60
C GLY A 74 -15.65 -1.26 5.21
N ALA A 75 -15.93 -0.34 4.30
CA ALA A 75 -15.34 -0.30 2.97
C ALA A 75 -13.83 -0.07 3.03
N GLY A 76 -13.33 0.81 3.91
CA GLY A 76 -11.90 0.99 4.14
C GLY A 76 -11.24 -0.31 4.58
N ILE A 77 -11.77 -0.99 5.60
CA ILE A 77 -11.24 -2.28 6.06
C ILE A 77 -11.27 -3.31 4.93
N ALA A 78 -12.38 -3.41 4.18
CA ALA A 78 -12.50 -4.30 3.04
C ALA A 78 -11.49 -3.98 1.93
N GLY A 79 -11.26 -2.70 1.64
CA GLY A 79 -10.26 -2.26 0.67
C GLY A 79 -8.83 -2.58 1.09
N ALA A 80 -8.52 -2.41 2.38
CA ALA A 80 -7.22 -2.75 2.96
C ALA A 80 -6.93 -4.26 2.84
N ILE A 81 -7.90 -5.09 3.22
CA ILE A 81 -7.81 -6.54 3.14
C ILE A 81 -7.75 -6.98 1.68
N GLY A 82 -8.63 -6.43 0.83
CA GLY A 82 -8.71 -6.78 -0.59
C GLY A 82 -7.40 -6.52 -1.33
N LEU A 83 -6.84 -5.32 -1.21
CA LEU A 83 -5.53 -5.04 -1.81
C LEU A 83 -4.41 -5.81 -1.12
N GLY A 84 -4.47 -5.99 0.19
CA GLY A 84 -3.53 -6.83 0.94
C GLY A 84 -3.45 -8.24 0.36
N ILE A 85 -4.59 -8.88 0.10
CA ILE A 85 -4.67 -10.20 -0.55
C ILE A 85 -4.08 -10.14 -1.94
N VAL A 86 -4.45 -9.15 -2.77
CA VAL A 86 -3.93 -9.01 -4.14
C VAL A 86 -2.41 -8.83 -4.15
N SER A 87 -1.82 -8.12 -3.18
CA SER A 87 -0.37 -7.96 -3.10
C SER A 87 0.38 -9.26 -2.87
N THR A 88 -0.29 -10.28 -2.34
CA THR A 88 0.32 -11.60 -2.19
C THR A 88 0.55 -12.30 -3.53
N TRP A 89 -0.13 -11.86 -4.59
CA TRP A 89 0.01 -12.38 -5.94
C TRP A 89 1.00 -11.57 -6.79
N LEU A 90 1.42 -10.39 -6.31
CA LEU A 90 2.22 -9.42 -7.06
C LEU A 90 3.71 -9.40 -6.66
N GLY A 91 4.24 -10.51 -6.17
CA GLY A 91 5.66 -10.64 -5.86
C GLY A 91 6.38 -11.56 -6.85
N PRO A 92 7.71 -11.41 -7.00
CA PRO A 92 8.50 -12.46 -7.65
C PRO A 92 8.25 -13.77 -6.90
N ASP A 93 8.07 -14.87 -7.65
CA ASP A 93 7.92 -16.19 -7.06
C ASP A 93 9.06 -16.38 -6.06
N SER A 94 8.74 -16.56 -4.78
CA SER A 94 9.73 -17.11 -3.86
C SER A 94 10.00 -18.51 -4.38
N GLU A 95 11.08 -18.67 -5.15
CA GLU A 95 11.56 -19.99 -5.53
C GLU A 95 11.67 -20.85 -4.27
N ALA A 96 11.19 -22.08 -4.46
CA ALA A 96 11.24 -23.19 -3.53
C ALA A 96 12.66 -23.47 -2.98
#